data_AF-A0A0R2FHX2-F1
#
_entry.id   AF-A0A0R2FHX2-F1
#
_cell.length_a   1.000
_cell.length_b   1.000
_cell.length_c   1.000
_cell.angle_alpha   90.00
_cell.angle_beta   90.00
_cell.angle_gamma   90.00
#
_symmetry.space_group_name_H-M   'P 1'
#
loop_
_entity.id
_entity.type
_entity.pdbx_description
1 polymer ?
#
loop_
_entity_poly.entity_id
_entity_poly.type
_entity_poly.pdbx_seq_one_letter_code
_entity_poly.pdbx_strand_id
1 'polypeptide(L)'
;MKNFSSYRTNYVTGEFVNLLKFTLQYSKNICTQVGRQFDDDSFLFIREDNAQPIHPEYPNKILNQVERACGIHIYPHLLRHYFATMARSNNYSPTDIMHWLGHSSLEMTDSYTRPTAQGALKLINEMNPTLFGNNESKNKK
;
A
#
# COMPACT_ATOMS: atom_id res chain seq x y z
N MET A 1 20.37 -10.96 -6.82
CA MET A 1 21.12 -9.99 -5.99
C MET A 1 20.24 -8.75 -5.89
N LYS A 2 19.83 -8.30 -4.69
CA LYS A 2 18.99 -7.11 -4.54
C LYS A 2 19.88 -5.86 -4.69
N ASN A 3 19.56 -5.00 -5.64
CA ASN A 3 20.34 -3.80 -5.96
C ASN A 3 20.07 -2.74 -4.88
N PHE A 4 21.05 -1.87 -4.57
CA PHE A 4 20.88 -0.75 -3.63
C PHE A 4 19.63 0.12 -3.93
N SER A 5 19.21 0.16 -5.20
CA SER A 5 18.01 0.87 -5.67
C SER A 5 16.67 0.34 -5.12
N SER A 6 16.67 -0.80 -4.41
CA SER A 6 15.44 -1.40 -3.85
C SER A 6 15.17 -1.01 -2.39
N TYR A 7 16.19 -0.52 -1.67
CA TYR A 7 16.05 -0.04 -0.30
C TYR A 7 15.41 1.34 -0.28
N ARG A 8 14.46 1.55 0.62
CA ARG A 8 13.80 2.84 0.80
C ARG A 8 13.26 3.00 2.22
N THR A 9 13.09 4.25 2.62
CA THR A 9 12.46 4.62 3.88
C THR A 9 11.06 5.15 3.61
N ASN A 10 10.06 4.53 4.22
CA ASN A 10 8.69 5.01 4.18
C ASN A 10 8.33 5.65 5.52
N TYR A 11 7.83 6.88 5.48
CA TYR A 11 7.28 7.55 6.64
C TYR A 11 5.84 7.05 6.86
N VAL A 12 5.54 6.67 8.09
CA VAL A 12 4.21 6.19 8.53
C VAL A 12 3.81 6.91 9.81
N THR A 13 2.51 7.12 10.00
CA THR A 13 1.95 7.83 11.15
C THR A 13 0.65 7.18 11.61
N GLY A 14 0.10 7.64 12.75
CA GLY A 14 -1.21 7.22 13.23
C GLY A 14 -1.31 5.73 13.55
N GLU A 15 -2.41 5.10 13.13
CA GLU A 15 -2.72 3.70 13.41
C GLU A 15 -1.64 2.71 12.92
N PHE A 16 -0.94 3.03 11.82
CA PHE A 16 0.17 2.22 11.34
C PHE A 16 1.30 2.11 12.37
N VAL A 17 1.63 3.21 13.06
CA VAL A 17 2.64 3.19 14.12
C VAL A 17 2.19 2.30 15.29
N ASN A 18 0.90 2.35 15.63
CA ASN A 18 0.34 1.50 16.69
C ASN A 18 0.38 0.02 16.30
N LEU A 19 0.03 -0.32 15.05
CA LEU A 19 0.10 -1.68 14.54
C LEU A 19 1.54 -2.22 14.53
N LEU A 20 2.52 -1.41 14.13
CA LEU A 20 3.94 -1.79 14.16
C LEU A 20 4.45 -2.00 15.58
N LYS A 21 4.10 -1.11 16.53
CA LYS A 21 4.44 -1.27 17.95
C LYS A 21 3.82 -2.53 18.55
N PHE A 22 2.54 -2.79 18.24
CA PHE A 22 1.85 -4.00 18.65
C PHE A 22 2.56 -5.24 18.11
N THR A 23 2.87 -5.26 16.81
CA THR A 23 3.53 -6.38 16.14
C THR A 23 4.92 -6.62 16.74
N LEU A 24 5.69 -5.55 16.99
CA LEU A 24 7.00 -5.63 17.63
C LEU A 24 6.91 -6.26 19.02
N GLN A 25 5.96 -5.80 19.85
CA GLN A 25 5.78 -6.35 21.19
C GLN A 25 5.31 -7.80 21.15
N TYR A 26 4.39 -8.11 20.25
CA TYR A 26 3.86 -9.46 20.05
C TYR A 26 4.98 -10.45 19.68
N SER A 27 5.85 -10.08 18.74
CA SER A 27 6.96 -10.92 18.31
C SER A 27 8.04 -11.07 19.38
N LYS A 28 8.31 -10.02 20.16
CA LYS A 28 9.17 -10.12 21.36
C LYS A 28 8.64 -11.11 22.39
N ASN A 29 7.33 -11.09 22.63
CA ASN A 29 6.69 -12.00 23.57
C ASN A 29 6.83 -13.46 23.09
N ILE A 30 6.57 -13.74 21.81
CA ILE A 30 6.74 -15.07 21.23
C ILE A 30 8.19 -15.54 21.35
N CYS A 31 9.17 -14.71 20.95
CA CYS A 31 10.59 -15.06 21.07
C CYS A 31 10.95 -15.41 22.52
N THR A 32 10.48 -14.62 23.49
CA THR A 32 10.71 -14.87 24.91
C THR A 32 10.12 -16.21 25.37
N GLN A 33 8.87 -16.51 24.96
CA GLN A 33 8.19 -17.76 25.31
C GLN A 33 8.90 -19.00 24.81
N VAL A 34 9.51 -18.94 23.62
CA VAL A 34 10.24 -20.07 23.01
C VAL A 34 11.74 -20.03 23.31
N GLY A 35 12.21 -19.13 24.18
CA GLY A 35 13.61 -19.03 24.58
C GLY A 35 14.56 -18.50 23.50
N ARG A 36 14.07 -17.68 22.56
CA ARG A 36 14.89 -16.99 21.55
C ARG A 36 15.12 -15.53 21.89
N GLN A 37 16.27 -15.01 21.47
CA GLN A 37 16.55 -13.59 21.52
C GLN A 37 15.82 -12.83 20.40
N PHE A 38 15.52 -11.57 20.66
CA PHE A 38 14.94 -10.63 19.70
C PHE A 38 15.89 -9.43 19.62
N ASP A 39 16.48 -9.23 18.45
CA ASP A 39 17.48 -8.22 18.12
C ASP A 39 17.09 -7.44 16.85
N ASP A 40 18.00 -6.59 16.34
CA ASP A 40 17.73 -5.74 15.18
C ASP A 40 17.61 -6.52 13.86
N ASP A 41 18.12 -7.75 13.79
CA ASP A 41 18.01 -8.66 12.64
C ASP A 41 16.80 -9.60 12.73
N SER A 42 16.03 -9.51 13.82
CA SER A 42 14.87 -10.35 14.06
C SER A 42 13.67 -9.96 13.19
N PHE A 43 12.98 -10.97 12.66
CA PHE A 43 11.79 -10.75 11.84
C PHE A 43 10.61 -10.27 12.69
N LEU A 44 9.83 -9.32 12.17
CA LEU A 44 8.60 -8.87 12.82
C LEU A 44 7.45 -9.86 12.68
N PHE A 45 7.37 -10.60 11.57
CA PHE A 45 6.29 -11.56 11.33
C PHE A 45 6.83 -12.98 11.48
N ILE A 46 6.54 -13.58 12.63
CA ILE A 46 7.03 -14.90 13.04
C ILE A 46 5.90 -15.85 13.40
N ARG A 47 6.18 -17.15 13.35
CA ARG A 47 5.26 -18.20 13.80
C ARG A 47 5.27 -18.31 15.32
N GLU A 48 4.11 -18.49 15.92
CA GLU A 48 3.93 -18.60 17.37
C GLU A 48 4.60 -19.85 17.98
N ASP A 49 4.68 -20.94 17.22
CA ASP A 49 5.15 -22.24 17.70
C ASP A 49 6.67 -22.30 17.94
N ASN A 50 7.44 -21.56 17.15
CA ASN A 50 8.91 -21.67 17.16
C ASN A 50 9.65 -20.37 16.79
N ALA A 51 8.96 -19.23 16.76
CA ALA A 51 9.52 -17.92 16.43
C ALA A 51 10.31 -17.86 15.11
N GLN A 52 10.06 -18.76 14.17
CA GLN A 52 10.66 -18.68 12.84
C GLN A 52 9.88 -17.69 11.95
N PRO A 53 10.52 -17.05 10.96
CA PRO A 53 9.85 -16.15 10.04
C PRO A 53 8.69 -16.83 9.32
N ILE A 54 7.61 -16.08 9.13
CA ILE A 54 6.48 -16.53 8.32
C ILE A 54 6.94 -16.69 6.87
N HIS A 55 6.53 -17.79 6.22
CA HIS A 55 6.85 -18.04 4.81
C HIS A 55 6.22 -16.96 3.91
N PRO A 56 6.89 -16.46 2.86
CA PRO A 56 6.35 -15.41 1.98
C PRO A 56 5.01 -15.73 1.32
N GLU A 57 4.65 -17.01 1.19
CA GLU A 57 3.35 -17.44 0.66
C GLU A 57 2.21 -17.43 1.68
N TYR A 58 2.52 -17.36 2.97
CA TYR A 58 1.51 -17.40 4.03
C TYR A 58 0.47 -16.28 3.91
N PRO A 59 0.82 -15.03 3.56
CA PRO A 59 -0.19 -14.00 3.25
C PRO A 59 -1.19 -14.44 2.17
N ASN A 60 -0.75 -15.15 1.11
CA ASN A 60 -1.67 -15.68 0.11
C ASN A 60 -2.62 -16.74 0.72
N LYS A 61 -2.12 -17.59 1.63
CA LYS A 61 -2.98 -18.57 2.32
C LYS A 61 -4.09 -17.90 3.14
N ILE A 62 -3.76 -16.83 3.86
CA ILE A 62 -4.74 -16.04 4.62
C ILE A 62 -5.74 -15.36 3.68
N LEU A 63 -5.27 -14.72 2.62
CA LEU A 63 -6.13 -14.04 1.66
C LEU A 63 -7.05 -15.00 0.89
N ASN A 64 -6.59 -16.23 0.59
CA ASN A 64 -7.44 -17.28 0.02
C ASN A 64 -8.55 -17.74 1.00
N GLN A 65 -8.33 -17.68 2.32
CA GLN A 65 -9.39 -17.95 3.30
C GLN A 65 -10.44 -16.84 3.28
N VAL A 66 -10.00 -15.59 3.21
CA VAL A 66 -10.90 -14.42 3.07
C VAL A 66 -11.71 -14.54 1.79
N GLU A 67 -11.07 -14.86 0.66
CA GLU A 67 -11.75 -15.09 -0.63
C GLU A 67 -12.85 -16.15 -0.53
N ARG A 68 -12.57 -17.30 0.10
CA ARG A 68 -13.60 -18.33 0.30
C ARG A 68 -14.77 -17.87 1.16
N ALA A 69 -14.53 -16.96 2.10
CA ALA A 69 -15.57 -16.45 2.99
C ALA A 69 -16.45 -15.37 2.35
N CYS A 70 -15.88 -14.50 1.50
CA CYS A 70 -16.60 -13.36 0.93
C CYS A 70 -16.83 -13.43 -0.59
N GLY A 71 -16.21 -14.38 -1.30
CA GLY A 71 -16.29 -14.52 -2.75
C GLY A 71 -15.44 -13.50 -3.54
N ILE A 72 -14.53 -12.76 -2.88
CA ILE A 72 -13.71 -11.74 -3.51
C ILE A 72 -12.27 -12.24 -3.65
N HIS A 73 -11.79 -12.36 -4.89
CA HIS A 73 -10.42 -12.77 -5.16
C HIS A 73 -9.42 -11.67 -4.82
N ILE A 74 -8.57 -11.92 -3.82
CA ILE A 74 -7.57 -10.98 -3.31
C ILE A 74 -6.21 -11.65 -3.08
N TYR A 75 -5.13 -10.96 -3.42
CA TYR A 75 -3.75 -11.40 -3.21
C TYR A 75 -2.82 -10.20 -2.95
N PRO A 76 -1.61 -10.37 -2.37
CA PRO A 76 -0.80 -9.25 -1.89
C PRO A 76 -0.44 -8.23 -2.97
N HIS A 77 -0.16 -8.68 -4.19
CA HIS A 77 0.10 -7.78 -5.32
C HIS A 77 -1.14 -6.96 -5.71
N LEU A 78 -2.35 -7.52 -5.60
CA LEU A 78 -3.59 -6.77 -5.85
C LEU A 78 -3.83 -5.67 -4.80
N LEU A 79 -3.51 -5.93 -3.53
CA LEU A 79 -3.58 -4.92 -2.47
C LEU A 79 -2.62 -3.75 -2.74
N ARG A 80 -1.43 -4.05 -3.24
CA ARG A 80 -0.45 -3.04 -3.66
C ARG A 80 -0.96 -2.22 -4.86
N HIS A 81 -1.61 -2.86 -5.83
CA HIS A 81 -2.25 -2.15 -6.95
C HIS A 81 -3.38 -1.25 -6.47
N TYR A 82 -4.24 -1.76 -5.59
CA TYR A 82 -5.34 -0.99 -5.02
C TYR A 82 -4.83 0.27 -4.32
N PHE A 83 -3.77 0.17 -3.51
CA PHE A 83 -3.14 1.32 -2.88
C PHE A 83 -2.68 2.36 -3.92
N ALA A 84 -2.00 1.92 -4.99
CA ALA A 84 -1.53 2.82 -6.05
C ALA A 84 -2.71 3.52 -6.77
N THR A 85 -3.76 2.79 -7.13
CA THR A 85 -4.96 3.32 -7.79
C THR A 85 -5.68 4.33 -6.91
N MET A 86 -5.81 4.05 -5.61
CA MET A 86 -6.42 4.97 -4.64
C MET A 86 -5.60 6.24 -4.46
N ALA A 87 -4.27 6.13 -4.37
CA ALA A 87 -3.40 7.30 -4.27
C ALA A 87 -3.50 8.18 -5.52
N ARG A 88 -3.52 7.60 -6.72
CA ARG A 88 -3.71 8.38 -7.97
C ARG A 88 -5.08 9.04 -8.05
N SER A 89 -6.13 8.33 -7.64
CA SER A 89 -7.51 8.85 -7.64
C SER A 89 -7.71 10.00 -6.65
N ASN A 90 -6.83 10.13 -5.67
CA ASN A 90 -6.76 11.25 -4.73
C ASN A 90 -5.75 12.34 -5.16
N ASN A 91 -5.33 12.35 -6.42
CA ASN A 91 -4.46 13.37 -7.01
C ASN A 91 -3.08 13.51 -6.33
N TYR A 92 -2.57 12.45 -5.69
CA TYR A 92 -1.18 12.44 -5.22
C TYR A 92 -0.21 12.39 -6.42
N SER A 93 0.96 13.03 -6.26
CA SER A 93 1.99 13.05 -7.30
C SER A 93 2.41 11.62 -7.68
N PRO A 94 2.43 11.28 -8.99
CA PRO A 94 2.93 9.97 -9.45
C PRO A 94 4.35 9.66 -8.94
N THR A 95 5.18 10.68 -8.78
CA THR A 95 6.53 10.55 -8.23
C THR A 95 6.51 10.11 -6.77
N ASP A 96 5.65 10.70 -5.94
CA ASP A 96 5.54 10.35 -4.51
C ASP A 96 5.02 8.92 -4.34
N ILE A 97 4.03 8.54 -5.14
CA ILE A 97 3.48 7.18 -5.17
C ILE A 97 4.57 6.17 -5.59
N MET A 98 5.34 6.50 -6.63
CA MET A 98 6.45 5.67 -7.11
C MET A 98 7.51 5.46 -6.03
N HIS A 99 7.89 6.52 -5.31
CA HIS A 99 8.89 6.45 -4.24
C HIS A 99 8.38 5.61 -3.06
N TRP A 100 7.13 5.80 -2.65
CA TRP A 100 6.55 5.06 -1.53
C TRP A 100 6.42 3.54 -1.85
N LEU A 101 5.99 3.22 -3.06
CA LEU A 101 5.91 1.85 -3.55
C LEU A 101 7.30 1.26 -3.83
N GLY A 102 8.28 2.08 -4.22
CA GLY A 102 9.62 1.63 -4.60
C GLY A 102 9.65 0.98 -5.99
N HIS A 103 8.97 1.59 -6.96
CA HIS A 103 9.12 1.20 -8.36
C HIS A 103 10.34 1.88 -9.00
N SER A 104 11.03 1.16 -9.88
CA SER A 104 12.20 1.68 -10.59
C SER A 104 11.86 2.65 -11.72
N SER A 105 10.58 2.73 -12.11
CA SER A 105 10.09 3.67 -13.12
C SER A 105 8.65 4.10 -12.86
N LEU A 106 8.27 5.25 -13.42
CA LEU A 106 6.88 5.72 -13.45
C LEU A 106 5.99 4.78 -14.25
N GLU A 107 6.52 4.15 -15.30
CA GLU A 107 5.81 3.19 -16.15
C GLU A 107 5.30 1.98 -15.36
N MET A 108 6.08 1.48 -14.40
CA MET A 108 5.59 0.46 -13.46
C MET A 108 4.40 0.98 -12.66
N THR A 109 4.44 2.23 -12.19
CA THR A 109 3.33 2.86 -11.46
C THR A 109 2.12 3.15 -12.36
N ASP A 110 2.35 3.43 -13.64
CA ASP A 110 1.34 3.68 -14.68
C ASP A 110 0.63 2.40 -15.12
N SER A 111 1.30 1.24 -15.09
CA SER A 111 0.68 -0.06 -15.39
C SER A 111 -0.51 -0.42 -14.50
N TYR A 112 -0.72 0.30 -13.39
CA TYR A 112 -1.84 0.13 -12.46
C TYR A 112 -3.05 1.02 -12.76
N THR A 113 -2.98 1.79 -13.83
CA THR A 113 -4.05 2.67 -14.30
C THR A 113 -5.03 1.90 -15.16
N ARG A 114 -5.82 1.00 -14.54
CA ARG A 114 -7.12 0.70 -15.14
C ARG A 114 -8.03 1.90 -14.87
N PRO A 115 -8.57 2.57 -15.91
CA PRO A 115 -9.53 3.64 -15.70
C PRO A 115 -10.69 3.09 -14.87
N THR A 116 -10.93 3.66 -13.69
CA THR A 116 -12.12 3.33 -12.92
C THR A 116 -13.25 4.25 -13.36
N ALA A 117 -14.49 3.75 -13.40
CA ALA A 117 -15.65 4.58 -13.69
C ALA A 117 -15.73 5.77 -12.72
N GLN A 118 -15.38 5.55 -11.46
CA GLN A 118 -15.31 6.60 -10.44
C GLN A 118 -14.24 7.66 -10.73
N GLY A 119 -13.06 7.27 -11.18
CA GLY A 119 -11.99 8.20 -11.56
C GLY A 119 -12.36 9.02 -12.80
N ALA A 120 -12.99 8.39 -13.80
CA ALA A 120 -13.50 9.08 -14.98
C ALA A 120 -14.63 10.06 -14.64
N LEU A 121 -15.56 9.67 -13.76
CA LEU A 121 -16.65 10.54 -13.27
C LEU A 121 -16.12 11.72 -12.45
N LYS A 122 -15.12 11.49 -11.59
CA LYS A 122 -14.46 12.56 -10.84
C LYS A 122 -13.77 13.55 -11.79
N LEU A 123 -13.01 13.05 -12.76
CA LEU A 123 -12.34 13.87 -13.78
C LEU A 123 -13.32 14.76 -14.55
N ILE A 124 -14.39 14.18 -15.11
CA ILE A 124 -15.35 14.97 -15.88
C ILE A 124 -16.06 16.00 -15.01
N ASN A 125 -16.39 15.65 -13.75
CA ASN A 125 -17.02 16.59 -12.81
C ASN A 125 -16.08 17.75 -12.42
N GLU A 126 -14.79 17.49 -12.21
CA GLU A 126 -13.78 18.52 -11.90
C GLU A 126 -13.42 19.37 -13.12
N MET A 127 -13.44 18.80 -14.33
CA MET A 127 -13.16 19.50 -15.58
C MET A 127 -14.38 20.25 -16.14
N ASN A 128 -15.60 19.87 -15.77
CA ASN A 128 -16.85 20.46 -16.27
C ASN A 128 -16.87 22.01 -16.15
N PRO A 129 -16.48 22.61 -15.01
CA PRO A 129 -16.43 24.07 -14.87
C PRO A 129 -15.35 24.74 -15.72
N THR A 130 -14.24 24.06 -16.01
CA THR A 130 -13.16 24.60 -16.86
C THR A 130 -13.52 24.49 -18.34
N LEU A 131 -14.18 23.38 -18.73
CA LEU A 131 -14.55 23.08 -20.11
C LEU A 131 -15.84 23.81 -20.54
N PHE A 132 -16.77 23.98 -19.61
CA PHE A 132 -18.13 24.48 -19.88
C PHE A 132 -18.62 25.55 -18.89
N GLY A 133 -17.83 25.89 -17.87
CA GLY A 133 -18.12 27.03 -17.00
C GLY A 133 -17.73 28.33 -17.70
N ASN A 134 -18.71 29.22 -17.83
CA ASN A 134 -18.62 30.46 -18.58
C ASN A 134 -17.38 31.31 -18.24
N ASN A 135 -16.73 31.81 -19.31
CA ASN A 135 -15.83 32.96 -19.30
C ASN A 135 -16.58 34.28 -18.93
N GLU A 136 -17.27 34.34 -17.80
CA GLU A 136 -18.06 35.50 -17.36
C GLU A 136 -17.39 36.33 -16.24
N SER A 137 -16.06 36.35 -16.20
CA SER A 137 -15.30 37.27 -15.35
C SER A 137 -14.24 38.07 -16.11
N LYS A 138 -14.45 38.30 -17.41
CA LYS A 138 -13.77 39.37 -18.17
C LYS A 138 -14.78 40.42 -18.65
N ASN A 139 -15.43 41.11 -17.72
CA ASN A 139 -15.92 42.47 -17.91
C ASN A 139 -16.57 43.00 -16.63
N LYS A 140 -15.76 43.46 -15.68
CA LYS A 140 -16.16 44.54 -14.77
C LYS A 140 -14.97 45.47 -14.55
N LYS A 141 -15.01 46.55 -15.33
CA LYS A 141 -14.35 47.87 -15.22
C LYS A 141 -12.91 47.92 -14.69
#